data_AF-A0A8S1JIQ9-F1
#
_entry.id   AF-A0A8S1JIQ9-F1
#
_cell.length_a   1.000
_cell.length_b   1.000
_cell.length_c   1.000
_cell.angle_alpha   90.00
_cell.angle_beta   90.00
_cell.angle_gamma   90.00
#
_symmetry.space_group_name_H-M   'P 1'
#
loop_
_entity.id
_entity.type
_entity.pdbx_description
1 polymer ?
#
loop_
_entity_poly.entity_id
_entity_poly.type
_entity_poly.pdbx_seq_one_letter_code
_entity_poly.pdbx_strand_id
1 'polypeptide(L)'
;MVAKWAAVWPLTICINSLYGAALPRVATSGGNLLEIALFRFLVHPVVWGGVTTYYRHISRSTGPTRDLSHAALLLYPHLLDSLYGWFLIFQLGDALGSAHGLVVLVAASRLLAGISHRCPDDWLLKLVASRKVAEALLAREEETQLSLADALASASAAYVGIIVAASIGTFANVQTSLGQTHTWVTALIALAAAAAEAALKLSADACIHRKGPGAAWRGHWVKPLFKCMMPVTTFAVADVTLRLMASFCVRWSADRGATVALELCPLPSLFSQ
;
A
#
# COMPACT_ATOMS: atom_id res chain seq x y z
N MET A 1 19.39 -18.43 -2.75
CA MET A 1 18.59 -17.20 -2.86
C MET A 1 17.10 -17.48 -2.63
N VAL A 2 16.49 -18.40 -3.40
CA VAL A 2 15.06 -18.80 -3.26
C VAL A 2 14.66 -19.22 -1.84
N ALA A 3 15.49 -19.99 -1.14
CA ALA A 3 15.18 -20.49 0.22
C ALA A 3 15.07 -19.40 1.30
N LYS A 4 15.81 -18.29 1.19
CA LYS A 4 15.73 -17.17 2.16
C LYS A 4 14.51 -16.30 1.91
N TRP A 5 14.10 -16.15 0.66
CA TRP A 5 12.89 -15.42 0.28
C TRP A 5 11.60 -16.20 0.57
N ALA A 6 11.65 -17.53 0.46
CA ALA A 6 10.56 -18.41 0.85
C ALA A 6 10.20 -18.32 2.35
N ALA A 7 11.11 -17.80 3.20
CA ALA A 7 10.83 -17.59 4.63
C ALA A 7 9.98 -16.33 4.91
N VAL A 8 9.95 -15.36 3.98
CA VAL A 8 9.28 -14.07 4.19
C VAL A 8 7.82 -14.10 3.73
N TRP A 9 7.54 -14.86 2.67
CA TRP A 9 6.20 -15.03 2.12
C TRP A 9 5.18 -15.60 3.12
N PRO A 10 5.49 -16.63 3.94
CA PRO A 10 4.57 -17.15 4.94
C PRO A 10 4.11 -16.10 5.93
N LEU A 11 5.00 -15.20 6.38
CA LEU A 11 4.63 -14.12 7.30
C LEU A 11 3.59 -13.19 6.68
N THR A 12 3.81 -12.76 5.44
CA THR A 12 2.86 -11.90 4.72
C THR A 12 1.55 -12.61 4.43
N ILE A 13 1.58 -13.90 4.10
CA ILE A 13 0.36 -14.71 3.88
C ILE A 13 -0.43 -14.86 5.19
N CYS A 14 0.24 -15.13 6.31
CA CYS A 14 -0.39 -15.21 7.63
C CYS A 14 -1.01 -13.87 8.01
N ILE A 15 -0.26 -12.77 7.88
CA ILE A 15 -0.77 -11.43 8.18
C ILE A 15 -1.92 -11.06 7.25
N ASN A 16 -1.82 -11.31 5.94
CA ASN A 16 -2.89 -11.09 4.98
C ASN A 16 -4.16 -11.89 5.33
N SER A 17 -4.00 -13.14 5.77
CA SER A 17 -5.14 -13.99 6.16
C SER A 17 -5.81 -13.48 7.44
N LEU A 18 -5.02 -13.08 8.45
CA LEU A 18 -5.55 -12.44 9.66
C LEU A 18 -6.24 -11.11 9.33
N TYR A 19 -5.64 -10.30 8.46
CA TYR A 19 -6.20 -9.02 8.01
C TYR A 19 -7.51 -9.22 7.26
N GLY A 20 -7.55 -10.17 6.31
CA GLY A 20 -8.74 -10.51 5.54
C GLY A 20 -9.88 -11.06 6.39
N ALA A 21 -9.60 -11.72 7.52
CA ALA A 21 -10.61 -12.17 8.47
C ALA A 21 -11.11 -11.05 9.41
N ALA A 22 -10.22 -10.14 9.81
CA ALA A 22 -10.56 -9.05 10.75
C ALA A 22 -11.26 -7.87 10.06
N LEU A 23 -10.82 -7.50 8.87
CA LEU A 23 -11.23 -6.30 8.16
C LEU A 23 -12.73 -6.24 7.82
N PRO A 24 -13.39 -7.33 7.36
CA PRO A 24 -14.84 -7.32 7.14
C PRO A 24 -15.64 -7.03 8.42
N ARG A 25 -15.20 -7.57 9.57
CA ARG A 25 -15.87 -7.32 10.87
C ARG A 25 -15.79 -5.85 11.28
N VAL A 26 -14.66 -5.20 10.98
CA VAL A 26 -14.46 -3.77 11.26
C VAL A 26 -15.22 -2.90 10.26
N ALA A 27 -15.31 -3.31 8.99
CA ALA A 27 -15.81 -2.50 7.88
C ALA A 27 -17.30 -2.73 7.51
N THR A 28 -18.13 -3.28 8.40
CA THR A 28 -19.56 -3.54 8.14
C THR A 28 -20.48 -2.72 9.03
N SER A 29 -21.78 -2.70 8.72
CA SER A 29 -22.84 -1.83 9.30
C SER A 29 -23.11 -1.98 10.81
N GLY A 30 -22.25 -2.69 11.55
CA GLY A 30 -22.20 -2.71 13.01
C GLY A 30 -20.89 -2.20 13.61
N GLY A 31 -19.90 -1.82 12.79
CA GLY A 31 -18.63 -1.28 13.23
C GLY A 31 -18.75 0.19 13.65
N ASN A 32 -18.18 0.53 14.81
CA ASN A 32 -18.12 1.92 15.23
C ASN A 32 -17.12 2.67 14.33
N LEU A 33 -17.47 3.87 13.83
CA LEU A 33 -16.55 4.68 13.01
C LEU A 33 -15.19 4.90 13.69
N LEU A 34 -15.19 4.95 15.02
CA LEU A 34 -13.99 5.01 15.84
C LEU A 34 -13.12 3.75 15.69
N GLU A 35 -13.72 2.57 15.60
CA GLU A 35 -12.99 1.31 15.40
C GLU A 35 -12.35 1.27 14.01
N ILE A 36 -13.06 1.71 12.97
CA ILE A 36 -12.51 1.81 11.61
C ILE A 36 -11.34 2.81 11.58
N ALA A 37 -11.47 3.95 12.25
CA ALA A 37 -10.42 4.96 12.35
C ALA A 37 -9.20 4.44 13.13
N LEU A 38 -9.39 3.83 14.30
CA LEU A 38 -8.31 3.21 15.08
C LEU A 38 -7.61 2.11 14.29
N PHE A 39 -8.38 1.26 13.61
CA PHE A 39 -7.81 0.20 12.79
C PHE A 39 -7.00 0.78 11.62
N ARG A 40 -7.47 1.85 10.97
CA ARG A 40 -6.77 2.47 9.84
C ARG A 40 -5.55 3.29 10.23
N PHE A 41 -5.59 4.02 11.35
CA PHE A 41 -4.54 4.97 11.74
C PHE A 41 -3.54 4.41 12.75
N LEU A 42 -3.90 3.35 13.48
CA LEU A 42 -3.02 2.74 14.48
C LEU A 42 -2.61 1.32 14.08
N VAL A 43 -3.58 0.41 13.91
CA VAL A 43 -3.27 -1.01 13.66
C VAL A 43 -2.64 -1.20 12.29
N HIS A 44 -3.23 -0.60 11.26
CA HIS A 44 -2.81 -0.76 9.88
C HIS A 44 -1.37 -0.29 9.61
N PRO A 45 -0.95 0.92 10.03
CA PRO A 45 0.43 1.36 9.82
C PRO A 45 1.43 0.54 10.65
N VAL A 46 1.06 0.06 11.84
CA VAL A 46 1.95 -0.79 12.66
C VAL A 46 2.16 -2.15 12.01
N VAL A 47 1.09 -2.80 11.57
CA VAL A 47 1.17 -4.14 10.95
C VAL A 47 1.93 -4.06 9.62
N TRP A 48 1.49 -3.22 8.69
CA TRP A 48 2.11 -3.14 7.36
C TRP A 48 3.47 -2.41 7.38
N GLY A 49 3.65 -1.44 8.27
CA GLY A 49 4.95 -0.85 8.55
C GLY A 49 5.95 -1.87 9.11
N GLY A 50 5.49 -2.76 10.01
CA GLY A 50 6.30 -3.87 10.52
C GLY A 50 6.68 -4.86 9.42
N VAL A 51 5.72 -5.28 8.59
CA VAL A 51 5.98 -6.17 7.44
C VAL A 51 6.97 -5.56 6.47
N THR A 52 6.74 -4.32 6.03
CA THR A 52 7.64 -3.64 5.09
C THR A 52 9.03 -3.44 5.69
N THR A 53 9.14 -3.10 6.98
CA THR A 53 10.42 -2.99 7.68
C THR A 53 11.15 -4.34 7.74
N TYR A 54 10.43 -5.43 8.00
CA TYR A 54 10.99 -6.78 8.00
C TYR A 54 11.51 -7.18 6.61
N TYR A 55 10.74 -6.91 5.55
CA TYR A 55 11.19 -7.14 4.16
C TYR A 55 12.43 -6.31 3.82
N ARG A 56 12.47 -5.03 4.21
CA ARG A 56 13.65 -4.16 4.04
C ARG A 56 14.87 -4.70 4.79
N HIS A 57 14.69 -5.18 6.02
CA HIS A 57 15.76 -5.77 6.81
C HIS A 57 16.33 -7.03 6.12
N ILE A 58 15.46 -7.92 5.66
CA ILE A 58 15.89 -9.13 4.94
C ILE A 58 16.59 -8.77 3.64
N SER A 59 16.03 -7.84 2.87
CA SER A 59 16.63 -7.29 1.65
C SER A 59 18.07 -6.81 1.87
N ARG A 60 18.30 -6.02 2.93
CA ARG A 60 19.63 -5.56 3.32
C ARG A 60 20.55 -6.72 3.75
N SER A 61 20.02 -7.71 4.48
CA SER A 61 20.80 -8.85 4.98
C SER A 61 21.24 -9.87 3.91
N THR A 62 20.49 -9.99 2.81
CA THR A 62 20.77 -10.94 1.73
C THR A 62 21.78 -10.42 0.70
N GLY A 63 22.24 -9.18 0.87
CA GLY A 63 23.03 -8.45 -0.11
C GLY A 63 22.18 -7.93 -1.27
N PRO A 64 22.71 -7.00 -2.07
CA PRO A 64 22.02 -6.49 -3.25
C PRO A 64 21.78 -7.67 -4.20
N THR A 65 20.53 -8.11 -4.36
CA THR A 65 20.21 -8.81 -5.60
C THR A 65 20.38 -7.74 -6.67
N ARG A 66 21.32 -7.96 -7.60
CA ARG A 66 21.60 -7.05 -8.73
C ARG A 66 20.38 -6.77 -9.63
N ASP A 67 19.23 -7.32 -9.29
CA ASP A 67 18.03 -7.33 -10.10
C ASP A 67 16.85 -6.59 -9.44
N LEU A 68 16.04 -6.03 -10.34
CA LEU A 68 14.71 -5.43 -10.17
C LEU A 68 13.69 -6.34 -9.46
N SER A 69 14.07 -7.59 -9.16
CA SER A 69 13.32 -8.53 -8.31
C SER A 69 13.05 -7.99 -6.91
N HIS A 70 13.93 -7.15 -6.36
CA HIS A 70 13.72 -6.54 -5.04
C HIS A 70 12.45 -5.68 -4.98
N ALA A 71 12.23 -4.86 -6.00
CA ALA A 71 11.04 -4.04 -6.12
C ALA A 71 9.76 -4.88 -6.27
N ALA A 72 9.82 -5.97 -7.05
CA ALA A 72 8.69 -6.90 -7.18
C ALA A 72 8.36 -7.63 -5.86
N LEU A 73 9.37 -7.92 -5.04
CA LEU A 73 9.19 -8.55 -3.73
C LEU A 73 8.58 -7.60 -2.69
N LEU A 74 9.01 -6.34 -2.67
CA LEU A 74 8.41 -5.30 -1.81
C LEU A 74 7.02 -4.87 -2.29
N LEU A 75 6.74 -5.02 -3.60
CA LEU A 75 5.47 -4.63 -4.17
C LEU A 75 4.27 -5.36 -3.53
N TYR A 76 4.40 -6.66 -3.24
CA TYR A 76 3.29 -7.43 -2.66
C TYR A 76 2.81 -6.87 -1.30
N PRO A 77 3.66 -6.68 -0.27
CA PRO A 77 3.22 -6.07 0.97
C PRO A 77 2.77 -4.61 0.79
N HIS A 78 3.35 -3.83 -0.13
CA HIS A 78 2.85 -2.50 -0.44
C HIS A 78 1.45 -2.51 -1.07
N LEU A 79 1.16 -3.48 -1.94
CA LEU A 79 -0.16 -3.66 -2.54
C LEU A 79 -1.20 -3.99 -1.49
N LEU A 80 -0.89 -4.90 -0.56
CA LEU A 80 -1.81 -5.25 0.53
C LEU A 80 -2.04 -4.08 1.49
N ASP A 81 -0.97 -3.37 1.91
CA ASP A 81 -1.07 -2.12 2.68
C ASP A 81 -2.00 -1.13 1.97
N SER A 82 -1.74 -0.88 0.70
CA SER A 82 -2.50 0.08 -0.09
C SER A 82 -3.97 -0.33 -0.29
N LEU A 83 -4.23 -1.58 -0.70
CA LEU A 83 -5.58 -2.08 -0.96
C LEU A 83 -6.46 -2.01 0.30
N TYR A 84 -5.98 -2.57 1.42
CA TYR A 84 -6.74 -2.55 2.67
C TYR A 84 -6.85 -1.13 3.24
N GLY A 85 -5.78 -0.34 3.14
CA GLY A 85 -5.73 1.02 3.68
C GLY A 85 -6.68 1.97 2.96
N TRP A 86 -6.76 1.91 1.63
CA TRP A 86 -7.68 2.74 0.85
C TRP A 86 -9.12 2.26 0.96
N PHE A 87 -9.36 0.95 1.04
CA PHE A 87 -10.68 0.43 1.31
C PHE A 87 -11.25 1.01 2.61
N LEU A 88 -10.50 0.98 3.72
CA LEU A 88 -10.92 1.57 5.00
C LEU A 88 -11.12 3.09 4.93
N ILE A 89 -10.26 3.82 4.19
CA ILE A 89 -10.40 5.27 4.02
C ILE A 89 -11.70 5.61 3.30
N PHE A 90 -12.03 4.90 2.22
CA PHE A 90 -13.28 5.14 1.50
C PHE A 90 -14.50 4.80 2.34
N GLN A 91 -14.41 3.82 3.24
CA GLN A 91 -15.48 3.59 4.22
C GLN A 91 -15.62 4.74 5.23
N LEU A 92 -14.52 5.34 5.71
CA LEU A 92 -14.52 6.47 6.66
C LEU A 92 -14.96 7.81 6.05
N GLY A 93 -14.67 8.02 4.77
CA GLY A 93 -14.69 9.33 4.14
C GLY A 93 -16.05 10.02 4.14
N ASP A 94 -17.12 9.26 3.95
CA ASP A 94 -18.48 9.82 3.89
C ASP A 94 -19.10 9.99 5.29
N ALA A 95 -18.64 9.23 6.28
CA ALA A 95 -19.18 9.28 7.64
C ALA A 95 -18.60 10.43 8.48
N LEU A 96 -17.36 10.86 8.21
CA LEU A 96 -16.68 11.96 8.91
C LEU A 96 -16.84 13.33 8.20
N GLY A 97 -17.65 13.41 7.13
CA GLY A 97 -17.98 14.66 6.45
C GLY A 97 -16.87 15.24 5.54
N SER A 98 -15.71 14.60 5.44
CA SER A 98 -14.63 15.02 4.54
C SER A 98 -13.67 13.87 4.18
N ALA A 99 -14.07 13.04 3.23
CA ALA A 99 -13.19 12.05 2.61
C ALA A 99 -11.89 12.67 2.08
N HIS A 100 -12.00 13.90 1.56
CA HIS A 100 -10.90 14.69 1.02
C HIS A 100 -9.85 15.04 2.08
N GLY A 101 -10.28 15.44 3.28
CA GLY A 101 -9.35 15.78 4.38
C GLY A 101 -8.52 14.58 4.83
N LEU A 102 -9.16 13.39 4.91
CA LEU A 102 -8.46 12.15 5.27
C LEU A 102 -7.44 11.75 4.22
N VAL A 103 -7.76 11.88 2.93
CA VAL A 103 -6.82 11.63 1.83
C VAL A 103 -5.58 12.52 1.94
N VAL A 104 -5.78 13.83 2.18
CA VAL A 104 -4.68 14.79 2.32
C VAL A 104 -3.83 14.49 3.55
N LEU A 105 -4.44 14.20 4.70
CA LEU A 105 -3.74 13.83 5.94
C LEU A 105 -2.88 12.58 5.73
N VAL A 106 -3.42 11.57 5.07
CA VAL A 106 -2.71 10.31 4.78
C VAL A 106 -1.52 10.57 3.85
N ALA A 107 -1.71 11.34 2.77
CA ALA A 107 -0.62 11.71 1.86
C ALA A 107 0.50 12.50 2.60
N ALA A 108 0.13 13.46 3.44
CA ALA A 108 1.08 14.24 4.24
C ALA A 108 1.86 13.35 5.23
N SER A 109 1.18 12.44 5.94
CA SER A 109 1.83 11.52 6.88
C SER A 109 2.81 10.56 6.19
N ARG A 110 2.45 10.03 5.01
CA ARG A 110 3.31 9.16 4.20
C ARG A 110 4.51 9.90 3.63
N LEU A 111 4.34 11.16 3.25
CA LEU A 111 5.43 12.03 2.81
C LEU A 111 6.41 12.29 3.97
N LEU A 112 5.91 12.68 5.13
CA LEU A 112 6.72 12.95 6.33
C LEU A 112 7.50 11.71 6.77
N ALA A 113 6.83 10.55 6.86
CA ALA A 113 7.49 9.29 7.19
C ALA A 113 8.60 8.96 6.17
N GLY A 114 8.30 9.08 4.87
CA GLY A 114 9.27 8.83 3.81
C GLY A 114 10.52 9.72 3.87
N ILE A 115 10.35 11.02 4.17
CA ILE A 115 11.46 11.95 4.33
C ILE A 115 12.26 11.62 5.61
N SER A 116 11.58 11.30 6.70
CA SER A 116 12.21 11.01 7.99
C SER A 116 13.12 9.77 7.96
N HIS A 117 12.81 8.76 7.14
CA HIS A 117 13.65 7.57 6.99
C HIS A 117 14.89 7.83 6.11
N ARG A 118 14.83 8.79 5.18
CA ARG A 118 15.92 9.06 4.22
C ARG A 118 17.05 9.93 4.80
N CYS A 119 16.72 10.82 5.73
CA CYS A 119 17.67 11.74 6.34
C CYS A 119 18.74 11.05 7.23
N PRO A 120 18.38 10.10 8.13
CA PRO A 120 19.35 9.42 8.97
C PRO A 120 20.22 8.40 8.21
N ASP A 121 19.70 7.71 7.18
CA ASP A 121 20.46 6.72 6.42
C ASP A 121 21.66 7.38 5.67
N ASP A 122 21.46 8.52 4.99
CA ASP A 122 22.55 9.25 4.30
C ASP A 122 23.53 9.92 5.30
N TRP A 123 23.09 10.26 6.52
CA TRP A 123 23.96 10.77 7.58
C TRP A 123 24.81 9.67 8.23
N LEU A 124 24.20 8.50 8.48
CA LEU A 124 24.88 7.34 9.07
C LEU A 124 25.96 6.80 8.12
N LEU A 125 25.68 6.73 6.82
CA LEU A 125 26.66 6.35 5.81
C LEU A 125 27.84 7.31 5.72
N LYS A 126 27.60 8.62 5.84
CA LYS A 126 28.67 9.63 5.88
C LYS A 126 29.57 9.49 7.11
N LEU A 127 29.02 9.11 8.26
CA LEU A 127 29.78 8.90 9.49
C LEU A 127 30.60 7.61 9.47
N VAL A 128 29.99 6.50 9.03
CA VAL A 128 30.62 5.17 9.06
C VAL A 128 31.65 4.98 7.96
N ALA A 129 31.45 5.59 6.77
CA ALA A 129 32.28 5.32 5.59
C ALA A 129 33.48 6.27 5.40
N SER A 130 33.82 7.09 6.40
CA SER A 130 34.90 8.10 6.38
C SER A 130 36.32 7.59 6.07
N ARG A 131 36.52 6.28 5.85
CA ARG A 131 37.83 5.69 5.51
C ARG A 131 37.95 5.04 4.13
N LYS A 132 36.86 4.85 3.37
CA LYS A 132 36.92 4.20 2.05
C LYS A 132 35.91 4.78 1.06
N VAL A 133 36.34 5.80 0.33
CA VAL A 133 35.50 6.57 -0.61
C VAL A 133 34.88 5.69 -1.71
N ALA A 134 35.58 4.68 -2.21
CA ALA A 134 35.05 3.79 -3.26
C ALA A 134 33.96 2.83 -2.77
N GLU A 135 34.13 2.23 -1.58
CA GLU A 135 33.11 1.38 -0.95
C GLU A 135 31.89 2.23 -0.51
N ALA A 136 32.13 3.46 -0.06
CA ALA A 136 31.07 4.41 0.26
C ALA A 136 30.25 4.82 -0.98
N LEU A 137 30.90 5.02 -2.13
CA LEU A 137 30.23 5.39 -3.37
C LEU A 137 29.41 4.23 -3.95
N LEU A 138 29.96 3.01 -3.94
CA LEU A 138 29.23 1.81 -4.39
C LEU A 138 28.04 1.50 -3.48
N ALA A 139 28.22 1.53 -2.15
CA ALA A 139 27.12 1.35 -1.20
C ALA A 139 26.03 2.41 -1.37
N ARG A 140 26.41 3.67 -1.65
CA ARG A 140 25.47 4.77 -1.89
C ARG A 140 24.70 4.59 -3.19
N GLU A 141 25.33 4.07 -4.24
CA GLU A 141 24.64 3.80 -5.52
C GLU A 141 23.63 2.66 -5.39
N GLU A 142 24.02 1.56 -4.73
CA GLU A 142 23.14 0.42 -4.45
C GLU A 142 21.96 0.80 -3.56
N GLU A 143 22.19 1.60 -2.52
CA GLU A 143 21.13 2.09 -1.65
C GLU A 143 20.18 3.05 -2.38
N THR A 144 20.71 3.89 -3.27
CA THR A 144 19.86 4.77 -4.10
C THR A 144 18.94 3.94 -5.00
N GLN A 145 19.45 2.84 -5.57
CA GLN A 145 18.63 1.95 -6.41
C GLN A 145 17.54 1.24 -5.59
N LEU A 146 17.86 0.76 -4.38
CA LEU A 146 16.89 0.16 -3.46
C LEU A 146 15.81 1.15 -3.01
N SER A 147 16.20 2.37 -2.63
CA SER A 147 15.27 3.44 -2.24
C SER A 147 14.31 3.82 -3.38
N LEU A 148 14.82 3.86 -4.61
CA LEU A 148 14.04 4.21 -5.78
C LEU A 148 13.08 3.06 -6.19
N ALA A 149 13.55 1.81 -6.11
CA ALA A 149 12.74 0.61 -6.26
C ALA A 149 11.56 0.56 -5.27
N ASP A 150 11.82 0.85 -3.99
CA ASP A 150 10.82 0.93 -2.92
C ASP A 150 9.82 2.08 -3.19
N ALA A 151 10.31 3.27 -3.53
CA ALA A 151 9.45 4.42 -3.86
C ALA A 151 8.50 4.11 -5.01
N LEU A 152 8.98 3.42 -6.05
CA LEU A 152 8.16 3.05 -7.20
C LEU A 152 7.18 1.91 -6.89
N ALA A 153 7.59 0.92 -6.09
CA ALA A 153 6.72 -0.14 -5.59
C ALA A 153 5.60 0.45 -4.71
N SER A 154 5.92 1.40 -3.83
CA SER A 154 4.96 2.10 -3.01
C SER A 154 4.00 2.97 -3.84
N ALA A 155 4.51 3.73 -4.82
CA ALA A 155 3.67 4.58 -5.68
C ALA A 155 2.73 3.77 -6.56
N SER A 156 3.23 2.72 -7.21
CA SER A 156 2.40 1.80 -8.02
C SER A 156 1.34 1.10 -7.18
N ALA A 157 1.71 0.61 -6.00
CA ALA A 157 0.76 0.03 -5.06
C ALA A 157 -0.29 1.04 -4.63
N ALA A 158 0.08 2.31 -4.38
CA ALA A 158 -0.86 3.39 -4.08
C ALA A 158 -1.89 3.56 -5.19
N TYR A 159 -1.46 3.69 -6.45
CA TYR A 159 -2.38 3.85 -7.59
C TYR A 159 -3.31 2.65 -7.76
N VAL A 160 -2.75 1.43 -7.75
CA VAL A 160 -3.55 0.20 -7.89
C VAL A 160 -4.54 0.08 -6.73
N GLY A 161 -4.07 0.29 -5.50
CA GLY A 161 -4.91 0.20 -4.31
C GLY A 161 -6.08 1.17 -4.32
N ILE A 162 -5.85 2.43 -4.71
CA ILE A 162 -6.90 3.44 -4.87
C ILE A 162 -7.94 2.99 -5.90
N ILE A 163 -7.49 2.59 -7.09
CA ILE A 163 -8.39 2.21 -8.18
C ILE A 163 -9.23 0.99 -7.80
N VAL A 164 -8.61 -0.04 -7.23
CA VAL A 164 -9.31 -1.27 -6.85
C VAL A 164 -10.25 -1.02 -5.68
N ALA A 165 -9.82 -0.32 -4.63
CA ALA A 165 -10.69 -0.01 -3.50
C ALA A 165 -11.89 0.85 -3.91
N ALA A 166 -11.69 1.84 -4.78
CA ALA A 166 -12.78 2.65 -5.33
C ALA A 166 -13.73 1.83 -6.21
N SER A 167 -13.18 0.91 -7.02
CA SER A 167 -13.97 -0.01 -7.85
C SER A 167 -14.83 -0.93 -6.98
N ILE A 168 -14.26 -1.53 -5.93
CA ILE A 168 -14.99 -2.38 -4.98
C ILE A 168 -16.09 -1.56 -4.30
N GLY A 169 -15.79 -0.38 -3.77
CA GLY A 169 -16.79 0.47 -3.10
C GLY A 169 -17.93 0.87 -4.03
N THR A 170 -17.62 1.27 -5.27
CA THR A 170 -18.60 1.79 -6.23
C THR A 170 -19.43 0.68 -6.89
N PHE A 171 -18.79 -0.39 -7.39
CA PHE A 171 -19.49 -1.44 -8.13
C PHE A 171 -20.13 -2.49 -7.22
N ALA A 172 -19.52 -2.77 -6.07
CA ALA A 172 -20.04 -3.76 -5.13
C ALA A 172 -20.94 -3.12 -4.06
N ASN A 173 -21.09 -1.79 -4.07
CA ASN A 173 -21.98 -1.03 -3.20
C ASN A 173 -21.84 -1.41 -1.70
N VAL A 174 -20.60 -1.53 -1.24
CA VAL A 174 -20.27 -1.87 0.16
C VAL A 174 -20.42 -0.59 1.00
N GLN A 175 -21.46 -0.51 1.83
CA GLN A 175 -21.77 0.68 2.64
C GLN A 175 -21.58 0.39 4.12
N THR A 176 -20.91 1.29 4.85
CA THR A 176 -20.82 1.23 6.32
C THR A 176 -21.94 2.00 7.02
N SER A 177 -22.49 3.04 6.38
CA SER A 177 -23.62 3.81 6.91
C SER A 177 -24.72 4.03 5.85
N LEU A 178 -25.97 4.17 6.31
CA LEU A 178 -27.11 4.52 5.45
C LEU A 178 -26.85 5.84 4.69
N GLY A 179 -27.07 5.85 3.38
CA GLY A 179 -26.89 7.04 2.53
C GLY A 179 -25.46 7.30 2.07
N GLN A 180 -24.52 6.39 2.38
CA GLN A 180 -23.15 6.48 1.90
C GLN A 180 -23.08 6.26 0.37
N THR A 181 -22.59 7.26 -0.36
CA THR A 181 -22.38 7.18 -1.81
C THR A 181 -20.90 7.23 -2.13
N HIS A 182 -20.32 6.09 -2.50
CA HIS A 182 -18.94 6.05 -2.98
C HIS A 182 -18.84 6.75 -4.34
N THR A 183 -18.18 7.90 -4.37
CA THR A 183 -17.97 8.65 -5.62
C THR A 183 -16.53 8.49 -6.13
N TRP A 184 -16.39 8.33 -7.45
CA TRP A 184 -15.09 8.32 -8.12
C TRP A 184 -14.30 9.62 -7.93
N VAL A 185 -14.95 10.71 -7.51
CA VAL A 185 -14.32 12.00 -7.25
C VAL A 185 -13.27 11.89 -6.15
N THR A 186 -13.59 11.21 -5.04
CA THR A 186 -12.62 11.00 -3.95
C THR A 186 -11.45 10.14 -4.40
N ALA A 187 -11.69 9.14 -5.25
CA ALA A 187 -10.63 8.32 -5.82
C ALA A 187 -9.70 9.14 -6.73
N LEU A 188 -10.23 10.04 -7.56
CA LEU A 188 -9.43 10.95 -8.40
C LEU A 188 -8.57 11.89 -7.55
N ILE A 189 -9.11 12.41 -6.45
CA ILE A 189 -8.36 13.27 -5.52
C ILE A 189 -7.26 12.48 -4.81
N ALA A 190 -7.55 11.23 -4.42
CA ALA A 190 -6.54 10.31 -3.89
C ALA A 190 -5.42 10.02 -4.88
N LEU A 191 -5.76 9.80 -6.16
CA LEU A 191 -4.77 9.59 -7.22
C LEU A 191 -3.90 10.84 -7.42
N ALA A 192 -4.51 12.03 -7.44
CA ALA A 192 -3.78 13.30 -7.56
C ALA A 192 -2.84 13.52 -6.36
N ALA A 193 -3.30 13.25 -5.14
CA ALA A 193 -2.48 13.33 -3.93
C ALA A 193 -1.32 12.33 -3.95
N ALA A 194 -1.56 11.09 -4.36
CA ALA A 194 -0.51 10.07 -4.50
C ALA A 194 0.52 10.44 -5.58
N ALA A 195 0.07 11.04 -6.69
CA ALA A 195 0.96 11.54 -7.73
C ALA A 195 1.83 12.71 -7.24
N ALA A 196 1.24 13.66 -6.51
CA ALA A 196 1.98 14.75 -5.88
C ALA A 196 2.99 14.23 -4.85
N GLU A 197 2.60 13.27 -4.01
CA GLU A 197 3.49 12.62 -3.04
C GLU A 197 4.68 11.95 -3.73
N ALA A 198 4.44 11.16 -4.79
CA ALA A 198 5.50 10.49 -5.55
C ALA A 198 6.45 11.50 -6.20
N ALA A 199 5.92 12.57 -6.80
CA ALA A 199 6.71 13.64 -7.40
C ALA A 199 7.60 14.35 -6.36
N LEU A 200 7.06 14.66 -5.18
CA LEU A 200 7.80 15.30 -4.09
C LEU A 200 8.89 14.38 -3.54
N LYS A 201 8.61 13.08 -3.33
CA LYS A 201 9.61 12.09 -2.88
C LYS A 201 10.77 11.96 -3.88
N LEU A 202 10.45 11.86 -5.18
CA LEU A 202 11.48 11.78 -6.22
C LEU A 202 12.29 13.08 -6.33
N SER A 203 11.66 14.23 -6.14
CA SER A 203 12.34 15.53 -6.12
C SER A 203 13.26 15.67 -4.90
N ALA A 204 12.82 15.21 -3.74
CA ALA A 204 13.64 15.15 -2.53
C ALA A 204 14.85 14.22 -2.72
N ASP A 205 14.67 13.04 -3.32
CA ASP A 205 15.79 12.14 -3.65
C ASP A 205 16.77 12.76 -4.63
N ALA A 206 16.27 13.42 -5.69
CA ALA A 206 17.11 14.12 -6.65
C ALA A 206 17.96 15.20 -5.96
N CYS A 207 17.38 15.93 -5.00
CA CYS A 207 18.07 16.93 -4.21
C CYS A 207 19.13 16.32 -3.27
N ILE A 208 18.76 15.31 -2.47
CA ILE A 208 19.64 14.65 -1.49
C ILE A 208 20.84 13.99 -2.18
N HIS A 209 20.60 13.30 -3.30
CA HIS A 209 21.63 12.57 -4.03
C HIS A 209 22.33 13.40 -5.12
N ARG A 210 21.99 14.69 -5.27
CA ARG A 210 22.53 15.61 -6.30
C ARG A 210 22.45 15.02 -7.73
N LYS A 211 21.40 14.26 -8.03
CA LYS A 211 21.16 13.70 -9.36
C LYS A 211 20.29 14.68 -10.16
N GLY A 212 20.58 14.83 -11.46
CA GLY A 212 19.71 15.63 -12.34
C GLY A 212 18.28 15.06 -12.36
N PRO A 213 17.24 15.91 -12.35
CA PRO A 213 15.85 15.45 -12.19
C PRO A 213 15.43 14.42 -13.25
N GLY A 214 15.96 14.50 -14.47
CA GLY A 214 15.69 13.54 -15.54
C GLY A 214 16.46 12.21 -15.47
N ALA A 215 17.43 12.04 -14.57
CA ALA A 215 18.21 10.80 -14.46
C ALA A 215 17.42 9.70 -13.72
N ALA A 216 16.56 10.08 -12.78
CA ALA A 216 15.67 9.15 -12.08
C ALA A 216 14.58 8.55 -13.00
N TRP A 217 14.13 9.31 -14.01
CA TRP A 217 13.03 8.91 -14.91
C TRP A 217 13.46 8.17 -16.18
N ARG A 218 14.74 8.28 -16.60
CA ARG A 218 15.26 7.70 -17.85
C ARG A 218 15.89 6.31 -17.69
N GLY A 219 15.58 5.64 -16.59
CA GLY A 219 16.12 4.33 -16.27
C GLY A 219 15.77 3.25 -17.28
N HIS A 220 16.78 2.62 -17.89
CA HIS A 220 16.66 1.36 -18.66
C HIS A 220 15.97 0.22 -17.89
N TRP A 221 15.82 0.37 -16.57
CA TRP A 221 15.24 -0.58 -15.63
C TRP A 221 13.70 -0.50 -15.50
N VAL A 222 13.02 0.54 -16.02
CA VAL A 222 11.56 0.72 -15.86
C VAL A 222 10.74 -0.38 -16.57
N LYS A 223 11.13 -0.76 -17.80
CA LYS A 223 10.44 -1.81 -18.58
C LYS A 223 10.52 -3.20 -17.94
N PRO A 224 11.71 -3.73 -17.59
CA PRO A 224 11.82 -5.02 -16.91
C PRO A 224 11.12 -5.02 -15.54
N LEU A 225 11.16 -3.91 -14.83
CA LEU A 225 10.42 -3.76 -13.59
C LEU A 225 8.92 -3.94 -13.81
N PHE A 226 8.33 -3.23 -14.77
CA PHE A 226 6.89 -3.31 -15.05
C PHE A 226 6.44 -4.74 -15.39
N LYS A 227 7.27 -5.49 -16.13
CA LYS A 227 7.03 -6.91 -16.43
C LYS A 227 6.98 -7.80 -15.18
N CYS A 228 7.85 -7.54 -14.19
CA CYS A 228 7.85 -8.27 -12.93
C CYS A 228 6.71 -7.86 -11.99
N MET A 229 6.29 -6.59 -12.05
CA MET A 229 5.23 -6.06 -11.20
C MET A 229 3.85 -6.55 -11.63
N MET A 230 3.57 -6.63 -12.93
CA MET A 230 2.26 -7.04 -13.46
C MET A 230 1.71 -8.34 -12.83
N PRO A 231 2.41 -9.50 -12.85
CA PRO A 231 1.87 -10.72 -12.28
C PRO A 231 1.64 -10.64 -10.77
N VAL A 232 2.51 -9.94 -10.03
CA VAL A 232 2.37 -9.71 -8.58
C VAL A 232 1.14 -8.87 -8.29
N THR A 233 0.94 -7.80 -9.07
CA THR A 233 -0.24 -6.94 -8.98
C THR A 233 -1.51 -7.70 -9.28
N THR A 234 -1.56 -8.43 -10.40
CA THR A 234 -2.74 -9.22 -10.79
C THR A 234 -3.09 -10.26 -9.73
N PHE A 235 -2.09 -10.98 -9.21
CA PHE A 235 -2.31 -11.98 -8.16
C PHE A 235 -2.82 -11.34 -6.86
N ALA A 236 -2.19 -10.25 -6.38
CA ALA A 236 -2.61 -9.57 -5.15
C ALA A 236 -4.02 -8.99 -5.27
N VAL A 237 -4.33 -8.35 -6.40
CA VAL A 237 -5.66 -7.78 -6.66
C VAL A 237 -6.71 -8.88 -6.70
N ALA A 238 -6.45 -9.98 -7.40
CA ALA A 238 -7.37 -11.12 -7.45
C ALA A 238 -7.61 -11.72 -6.06
N ASP A 239 -6.55 -12.01 -5.30
CA ASP A 239 -6.64 -12.57 -3.95
C ASP A 239 -7.45 -11.68 -3.00
N VAL A 240 -7.13 -10.38 -2.93
CA VAL A 240 -7.84 -9.44 -2.05
C VAL A 240 -9.28 -9.23 -2.50
N THR A 241 -9.53 -9.10 -3.80
CA THR A 241 -10.90 -8.91 -4.31
C THR A 241 -11.75 -10.13 -4.00
N LEU A 242 -11.25 -11.34 -4.26
CA LEU A 242 -11.97 -12.57 -3.96
C LEU A 242 -12.24 -12.72 -2.46
N ARG A 243 -11.25 -12.44 -1.60
CA ARG A 243 -11.41 -12.50 -0.13
C ARG A 243 -12.43 -11.48 0.38
N LEU A 244 -12.36 -10.24 -0.09
CA LEU A 244 -13.32 -9.21 0.28
C LEU A 244 -14.71 -9.62 -0.18
N MET A 245 -14.90 -9.96 -1.46
CA MET A 245 -16.21 -10.38 -1.98
C MET A 245 -16.77 -11.61 -1.27
N ALA A 246 -15.94 -12.60 -0.94
CA ALA A 246 -16.35 -13.80 -0.20
C ALA A 246 -16.78 -13.51 1.25
N SER A 247 -16.42 -12.34 1.78
CA SER A 247 -16.76 -11.92 3.15
C SER A 247 -18.09 -11.17 3.24
N PHE A 248 -18.67 -10.76 2.10
CA PHE A 248 -19.93 -10.03 2.04
C PHE A 248 -21.05 -10.86 1.39
N CYS A 249 -22.26 -10.69 1.90
CA CYS A 249 -23.48 -11.30 1.40
C CYS A 249 -24.33 -10.25 0.69
N VAL A 250 -24.91 -10.64 -0.45
CA VAL A 250 -25.87 -9.82 -1.19
C VAL A 250 -27.18 -9.73 -0.38
N ARG A 251 -27.56 -8.52 0.03
CA ARG A 251 -28.85 -8.24 0.65
C ARG A 251 -29.63 -7.25 -0.18
N TRP A 252 -30.85 -7.63 -0.54
CA TRP A 252 -31.80 -6.73 -1.18
C TRP A 252 -32.57 -5.95 -0.11
N SER A 253 -32.61 -4.63 -0.22
CA SER A 253 -33.33 -3.77 0.71
C SER A 253 -34.38 -2.94 -0.02
N ALA A 254 -35.66 -3.32 0.13
CA ALA A 254 -36.79 -2.56 -0.41
C ALA A 254 -36.83 -1.13 0.14
N ASP A 255 -36.56 -0.96 1.43
CA ASP A 255 -36.65 0.32 2.14
C ASP A 255 -35.55 1.33 1.77
N ARG A 256 -34.51 0.90 1.03
CA ARG A 256 -33.37 1.72 0.59
C ARG A 256 -33.42 1.99 -0.92
N GLY A 257 -34.63 2.14 -1.48
CA GLY A 257 -34.84 2.45 -2.89
C GLY A 257 -34.53 1.29 -3.84
N ALA A 258 -34.82 0.05 -3.43
CA ALA A 258 -34.54 -1.17 -4.20
C ALA A 258 -33.07 -1.31 -4.63
N THR A 259 -32.15 -1.03 -3.72
CA THR A 259 -30.71 -1.19 -3.94
C THR A 259 -30.22 -2.54 -3.43
N VAL A 260 -29.29 -3.14 -4.17
CA VAL A 260 -28.54 -4.32 -3.75
C VAL A 260 -27.31 -3.82 -2.97
N ALA A 261 -27.22 -4.17 -1.70
CA ALA A 261 -26.09 -3.83 -0.85
C ALA A 261 -25.38 -5.10 -0.37
N LEU A 262 -24.06 -5.01 -0.20
CA LEU A 262 -23.24 -6.06 0.38
C LEU A 262 -23.12 -5.85 1.90
N GLU A 263 -23.74 -6.72 2.70
CA GLU A 263 -23.66 -6.71 4.17
C GLU A 263 -22.79 -7.89 4.67
N LEU A 264 -22.28 -7.84 5.92
CA LEU A 264 -21.53 -8.98 6.48
C LEU A 264 -22.41 -10.23 6.49
N CYS A 265 -21.91 -11.35 5.98
CA CYS A 265 -22.62 -12.61 6.13
C CYS A 265 -22.68 -13.00 7.62
N PRO A 266 -23.86 -13.27 8.20
CA PRO A 266 -23.97 -13.79 9.57
C PRO A 266 -23.49 -15.24 9.72
N LEU A 267 -23.20 -15.93 8.61
CA LEU A 267 -22.70 -17.31 8.54
C LEU A 267 -21.43 -17.37 7.67
N PRO A 268 -20.51 -18.32 7.93
CA PRO A 268 -19.38 -18.57 7.02
C PRO A 268 -19.93 -18.75 5.60
N SER A 269 -19.43 -17.95 4.65
CA SER A 269 -19.91 -17.99 3.27
C SER A 269 -19.72 -19.38 2.67
N LEU A 270 -20.53 -19.75 1.68
CA LEU A 270 -20.43 -21.03 0.95
C LEU A 270 -19.04 -21.31 0.34
N PHE A 271 -18.13 -20.33 0.36
CA PHE A 271 -16.75 -20.41 -0.11
C PHE A 271 -15.71 -20.53 1.02
N SER A 272 -16.15 -20.62 2.28
CA SER A 272 -15.29 -20.75 3.46
C SER A 272 -15.26 -22.17 4.05
N GLN A 273 -15.76 -23.16 3.29
CA GLN A 273 -15.59 -24.59 3.53
C GLN A 273 -14.59 -25.19 2.54
#